data_AF-A8UDS8-F1
#
_entry.id   AF-A8UDS8-F1
#
_cell.length_a   1.000
_cell.length_b   1.000
_cell.length_c   1.000
_cell.angle_alpha   90.00
_cell.angle_beta   90.00
_cell.angle_gamma   90.00
#
_symmetry.space_group_name_H-M   'P 1'
#
loop_
_entity.id
_entity.type
_entity.pdbx_description
1 polymer ?
#
loop_
_entity_poly.entity_id
_entity_poly.type
_entity_poly.pdbx_seq_one_letter_code
_entity_poly.pdbx_strand_id
1 'polypeptide(L)'
;YGIPSQMNATGMVVNMQVFKDAGINEFPKTQEDFIAALETIKEKTPDVTPLYTNYAAGWTLSNWDFTRTGVSGDPDVTTKLAQDPAPFEKGDTMYTIYDTLYQVANKKLIEADPTTSDWEQSKVDMANGKIGVMVLGSWAVPQIQDIVPENSENITFQTFPTTAEDGKQYMGIGGDYNLAINVNSEHKEAARTLLDWLVNESDYAVDNGGLPAVIGGDYPSALQASQDAGVILLEENPAPEGKESLFPDVNNMSELGVGSTDLEKQRIIDAGIGNSDESFEDIMKEFNTRWADAIKTVGNN
;
A
#
# COMPACT_ATOMS: atom_id res chain seq x y z
N TYR A 1 6.83 -6.49 20.73
CA TYR A 1 6.17 -7.38 21.71
C TYR A 1 5.25 -8.42 21.08
N GLY A 2 4.76 -8.21 19.86
CA GLY A 2 4.00 -9.24 19.14
C GLY A 2 4.87 -9.96 18.10
N ILE A 3 4.39 -11.12 17.65
CA ILE A 3 4.92 -11.87 16.51
C ILE A 3 3.86 -11.80 15.40
N PRO A 4 4.22 -11.47 14.15
CA PRO A 4 3.25 -11.36 13.07
C PRO A 4 2.57 -12.69 12.79
N SER A 5 1.25 -12.67 12.57
CA SER A 5 0.48 -13.83 12.08
C SER A 5 0.97 -14.29 10.70
N GLN A 6 1.36 -13.32 9.88
CA GLN A 6 2.03 -13.46 8.58
C GLN A 6 2.71 -12.13 8.25
N MET A 7 3.60 -12.13 7.27
CA MET A 7 4.12 -10.90 6.67
C MET A 7 3.39 -10.62 5.35
N ASN A 8 3.14 -9.35 5.08
CA ASN A 8 2.51 -8.90 3.85
C ASN A 8 3.45 -7.92 3.14
N ALA A 9 3.41 -7.98 1.81
CA ALA A 9 4.05 -6.99 0.98
C ALA A 9 3.01 -5.93 0.58
N THR A 10 3.42 -4.66 0.46
CA THR A 10 2.54 -3.57 0.03
C THR A 10 2.87 -3.16 -1.40
N GLY A 11 1.85 -3.05 -2.24
CA GLY A 11 2.02 -2.73 -3.65
C GLY A 11 0.66 -2.63 -4.35
N MET A 12 0.53 -3.35 -5.46
CA MET A 12 -0.64 -3.28 -6.33
C MET A 12 -1.11 -4.68 -6.71
N VAL A 13 -2.39 -4.95 -6.50
CA VAL A 13 -3.07 -6.09 -7.12
C VAL A 13 -3.43 -5.67 -8.55
N VAL A 14 -2.99 -6.45 -9.53
CA VAL A 14 -3.08 -6.11 -10.95
C VAL A 14 -3.70 -7.25 -11.74
N ASN A 15 -4.68 -6.93 -12.57
CA ASN A 15 -5.21 -7.87 -13.56
C ASN A 15 -4.42 -7.69 -14.85
N MET A 16 -3.43 -8.55 -15.09
CA MET A 16 -2.56 -8.45 -16.26
C MET A 16 -3.29 -8.75 -17.57
N GLN A 17 -4.46 -9.41 -17.56
CA GLN A 17 -5.26 -9.57 -18.76
C GLN A 17 -5.84 -8.23 -19.24
N VAL A 18 -6.29 -7.37 -18.31
CA VAL A 18 -6.73 -6.00 -18.63
C VAL A 18 -5.61 -5.20 -19.32
N PHE A 19 -4.38 -5.30 -18.81
CA PHE A 19 -3.22 -4.66 -19.44
C PHE A 19 -2.94 -5.21 -20.84
N LYS A 20 -2.97 -6.55 -21.01
CA LYS A 20 -2.78 -7.21 -22.31
C LYS A 20 -3.87 -6.84 -23.32
N ASP A 21 -5.12 -6.74 -22.91
CA ASP A 21 -6.25 -6.32 -23.75
C ASP A 21 -6.06 -4.87 -24.25
N ALA A 22 -5.41 -4.03 -23.45
CA ALA A 22 -4.96 -2.69 -23.84
C ALA A 22 -3.65 -2.69 -24.67
N GLY A 23 -3.04 -3.84 -24.92
CA GLY A 23 -1.80 -4.01 -25.67
C GLY A 23 -0.51 -3.78 -24.86
N ILE A 24 -0.59 -3.86 -23.54
CA ILE A 24 0.52 -3.63 -22.61
C ILE A 24 0.96 -4.99 -22.04
N ASN A 25 2.15 -5.46 -22.43
CA ASN A 25 2.64 -6.80 -22.08
C ASN A 25 3.48 -6.84 -20.80
N GLU A 26 3.97 -5.68 -20.35
CA GLU A 26 4.79 -5.54 -19.15
C GLU A 26 4.18 -4.48 -18.23
N PHE A 27 4.22 -4.73 -16.93
CA PHE A 27 3.75 -3.75 -15.97
C PHE A 27 4.70 -2.54 -15.93
N PRO A 28 4.18 -1.29 -15.93
CA PRO A 28 4.99 -0.07 -15.95
C PRO A 28 5.86 0.06 -14.68
N LYS A 29 7.04 0.66 -14.85
CA LYS A 29 8.07 0.79 -13.80
C LYS A 29 8.30 2.22 -13.31
N THR A 30 7.63 3.18 -13.94
CA THR A 30 7.69 4.61 -13.62
C THR A 30 6.27 5.15 -13.47
N GLN A 31 6.13 6.24 -12.69
CA GLN A 31 4.84 6.86 -12.42
C GLN A 31 4.21 7.35 -13.72
N GLU A 32 5.00 7.95 -14.61
CA GLU A 32 4.56 8.44 -15.91
C GLU A 32 4.07 7.31 -16.81
N ASP A 33 4.84 6.22 -16.93
CA ASP A 33 4.44 5.05 -17.73
C ASP A 33 3.18 4.39 -17.15
N PHE A 34 3.03 4.41 -15.83
CA PHE A 34 1.85 3.87 -15.16
C PHE A 34 0.59 4.67 -15.46
N ILE A 35 0.66 5.99 -15.33
CA ILE A 35 -0.49 6.85 -15.65
C ILE A 35 -0.84 6.71 -17.14
N ALA A 36 0.15 6.67 -18.04
CA ALA A 36 -0.07 6.46 -19.48
C ALA A 36 -0.69 5.08 -19.78
N ALA A 37 -0.28 4.03 -19.05
CA ALA A 37 -0.89 2.71 -19.15
C ALA A 37 -2.36 2.72 -18.73
N LEU A 38 -2.69 3.39 -17.62
CA LEU A 38 -4.08 3.53 -17.15
C LEU A 38 -4.94 4.34 -18.14
N GLU A 39 -4.40 5.40 -18.74
CA GLU A 39 -5.06 6.13 -19.83
C GLU A 39 -5.32 5.21 -21.04
N THR A 40 -4.34 4.42 -21.43
CA THR A 40 -4.48 3.45 -22.54
C THR A 40 -5.55 2.39 -22.25
N ILE A 41 -5.64 1.90 -21.00
CA ILE A 41 -6.71 1.00 -20.54
C ILE A 41 -8.06 1.72 -20.67
N LYS A 42 -8.17 2.96 -20.18
CA LYS A 42 -9.42 3.73 -20.28
C LYS A 42 -9.90 3.90 -21.72
N GLU A 43 -8.98 4.14 -22.65
CA GLU A 43 -9.28 4.34 -24.06
C GLU A 43 -9.66 3.04 -24.79
N LYS A 44 -8.98 1.94 -24.50
CA LYS A 44 -9.14 0.67 -25.25
C LYS A 44 -10.15 -0.29 -24.63
N THR A 45 -10.38 -0.21 -23.33
CA THR A 45 -11.31 -1.06 -22.57
C THR A 45 -12.26 -0.17 -21.76
N PRO A 46 -13.23 0.50 -22.41
CA PRO A 46 -14.03 1.56 -21.78
C PRO A 46 -14.92 1.09 -20.62
N ASP A 47 -15.25 -0.21 -20.57
CA ASP A 47 -16.04 -0.84 -19.51
C ASP A 47 -15.20 -1.27 -18.29
N VAL A 48 -13.88 -1.06 -18.35
CA VAL A 48 -12.93 -1.35 -17.27
C VAL A 48 -12.62 -0.06 -16.51
N THR A 49 -12.62 -0.15 -15.18
CA THR A 49 -12.04 0.89 -14.32
C THR A 49 -10.52 0.68 -14.26
N PRO A 50 -9.70 1.62 -14.77
CA PRO A 50 -8.24 1.42 -14.80
C PRO A 50 -7.66 1.19 -13.40
N LEU A 51 -7.99 2.04 -12.43
CA LEU A 51 -7.59 1.90 -11.03
C LEU A 51 -8.83 2.04 -10.13
N TYR A 52 -9.07 1.10 -9.22
CA TYR A 52 -10.20 1.20 -8.29
C TYR A 52 -9.70 1.58 -6.89
N THR A 53 -10.22 2.68 -6.33
CA THR A 53 -9.67 3.26 -5.09
C THR A 53 -10.20 2.61 -3.82
N ASN A 54 -11.38 1.98 -3.88
CA ASN A 54 -12.11 1.52 -2.69
C ASN A 54 -12.33 2.65 -1.66
N TYR A 55 -12.54 3.88 -2.12
CA TYR A 55 -12.64 5.08 -1.31
C TYR A 55 -13.54 4.93 -0.08
N ALA A 56 -14.72 4.31 -0.22
CA ALA A 56 -15.71 4.19 0.85
C ALA A 56 -15.33 3.18 1.94
N ALA A 57 -14.39 2.27 1.68
CA ALA A 57 -13.90 1.33 2.70
C ALA A 57 -12.97 2.03 3.72
N GLY A 58 -12.40 3.19 3.35
CA GLY A 58 -11.49 3.96 4.18
C GLY A 58 -10.12 3.29 4.33
N TRP A 59 -10.05 2.19 5.09
CA TRP A 59 -8.79 1.51 5.45
C TRP A 59 -7.93 1.13 4.24
N THR A 60 -8.55 0.87 3.08
CA THR A 60 -7.86 0.57 1.81
C THR A 60 -6.94 1.71 1.40
N LEU A 61 -7.34 2.97 1.63
CA LEU A 61 -6.56 4.15 1.25
C LEU A 61 -5.28 4.30 2.08
N SER A 62 -5.22 3.73 3.29
CA SER A 62 -3.96 3.69 4.07
C SER A 62 -2.86 2.87 3.39
N ASN A 63 -3.20 1.95 2.48
CA ASN A 63 -2.21 1.18 1.72
C ASN A 63 -1.34 2.07 0.84
N TRP A 64 -1.85 3.23 0.39
CA TRP A 64 -1.03 4.19 -0.36
C TRP A 64 0.18 4.64 0.47
N ASP A 65 0.00 4.93 1.75
CA ASP A 65 1.11 5.36 2.62
C ASP A 65 2.07 4.22 2.96
N PHE A 66 1.57 2.98 3.00
CA PHE A 66 2.38 1.80 3.25
C PHE A 66 3.32 1.49 2.06
N THR A 67 3.07 2.06 0.87
CA THR A 67 3.99 1.93 -0.27
C THR A 67 5.29 2.72 -0.09
N ARG A 68 5.37 3.65 0.88
CA ARG A 68 6.55 4.53 1.10
C ARG A 68 7.89 3.79 1.16
N THR A 69 7.93 2.60 1.75
CA THR A 69 9.15 1.78 1.84
C THR A 69 9.58 1.29 0.47
N GLY A 70 8.63 0.84 -0.35
CA GLY A 70 8.90 0.42 -1.73
C GLY A 70 9.24 1.60 -2.65
N VAL A 71 8.54 2.73 -2.50
CA VAL A 71 8.77 3.93 -3.32
C VAL A 71 10.14 4.57 -3.02
N SER A 72 10.53 4.63 -1.74
CA SER A 72 11.83 5.19 -1.33
C SER A 72 13.00 4.24 -1.59
N GLY A 73 12.78 2.92 -1.50
CA GLY A 73 13.88 1.95 -1.44
C GLY A 73 14.75 2.11 -0.20
N ASP A 74 14.25 2.79 0.83
CA ASP A 74 15.00 3.20 2.02
C ASP A 74 14.39 2.58 3.29
N PRO A 75 15.11 1.69 4.00
CA PRO A 75 14.59 1.07 5.21
C PRO A 75 14.44 2.06 6.37
N ASP A 76 15.02 3.27 6.29
CA ASP A 76 14.90 4.30 7.31
C ASP A 76 13.80 5.35 6.99
N VAL A 77 13.00 5.13 5.94
CA VAL A 77 12.05 6.14 5.41
C VAL A 77 11.11 6.70 6.47
N THR A 78 10.54 5.88 7.36
CA THR A 78 9.63 6.38 8.41
C THR A 78 10.35 7.25 9.43
N THR A 79 11.59 6.91 9.77
CA THR A 79 12.40 7.71 10.69
C THR A 79 12.78 9.04 10.06
N LYS A 80 13.12 9.06 8.77
CA LYS A 80 13.45 10.28 8.02
C LYS A 80 12.23 11.17 7.84
N LEU A 81 11.09 10.59 7.49
CA LEU A 81 9.80 11.27 7.41
C LEU A 81 9.48 12.04 8.70
N ALA A 82 9.69 11.43 9.86
CA ALA A 82 9.44 12.07 11.16
C ALA A 82 10.46 13.15 11.56
N GLN A 83 11.55 13.32 10.80
CA GLN A 83 12.62 14.29 11.07
C GLN A 83 12.67 15.42 10.04
N ASP A 84 12.06 15.21 8.87
CA ASP A 84 11.97 16.20 7.82
C ASP A 84 10.78 17.14 8.07
N PRO A 85 11.00 18.47 8.21
CA PRO A 85 9.92 19.43 8.38
C PRO A 85 9.06 19.63 7.13
N ALA A 86 9.47 19.15 5.95
CA ALA A 86 8.73 19.35 4.71
C ALA A 86 8.73 18.09 3.81
N PRO A 87 8.25 16.92 4.29
CA PRO A 87 8.40 15.64 3.58
C PRO A 87 7.36 15.39 2.48
N PHE A 88 6.54 16.39 2.19
CA PHE A 88 5.53 16.38 1.13
C PHE A 88 5.91 17.37 0.02
N GLU A 89 7.19 17.75 -0.12
CA GLU A 89 7.64 18.58 -1.23
C GLU A 89 7.87 17.74 -2.50
N LYS A 90 7.88 18.42 -3.66
CA LYS A 90 8.13 17.74 -4.93
C LYS A 90 9.51 17.09 -4.93
N GLY A 91 9.53 15.78 -5.17
CA GLY A 91 10.74 14.93 -5.13
C GLY A 91 10.77 14.01 -3.92
N ASP A 92 9.94 14.25 -2.91
CA ASP A 92 9.84 13.37 -1.75
C ASP A 92 8.97 12.14 -2.03
N THR A 93 9.24 11.08 -1.27
CA THR A 93 8.52 9.80 -1.37
C THR A 93 7.01 9.97 -1.21
N MET A 94 6.56 10.70 -0.19
CA MET A 94 5.13 10.88 0.06
C MET A 94 4.47 11.76 -1.01
N TYR A 95 5.18 12.76 -1.54
CA TYR A 95 4.70 13.54 -2.67
C TYR A 95 4.48 12.67 -3.90
N THR A 96 5.42 11.79 -4.27
CA THR A 96 5.26 10.87 -5.41
C THR A 96 4.03 9.98 -5.27
N ILE A 97 3.78 9.45 -4.07
CA ILE A 97 2.62 8.60 -3.78
C ILE A 97 1.31 9.40 -3.94
N TYR A 98 1.23 10.56 -3.30
CA TYR A 98 0.03 11.39 -3.31
C TYR A 98 -0.23 12.07 -4.66
N ASP A 99 0.82 12.45 -5.37
CA ASP A 99 0.73 12.97 -6.73
C ASP A 99 0.20 11.90 -7.68
N THR A 100 0.64 10.65 -7.54
CA THR A 100 0.08 9.53 -8.31
C THR A 100 -1.43 9.39 -8.05
N LEU A 101 -1.85 9.38 -6.78
CA LEU A 101 -3.26 9.31 -6.40
C LEU A 101 -4.07 10.48 -6.98
N TYR A 102 -3.55 11.70 -6.86
CA TYR A 102 -4.17 12.90 -7.40
C TYR A 102 -4.30 12.81 -8.93
N GLN A 103 -3.23 12.46 -9.64
CA GLN A 103 -3.21 12.42 -11.09
C GLN A 103 -4.18 11.39 -11.66
N VAL A 104 -4.28 10.19 -11.08
CA VAL A 104 -5.24 9.17 -11.55
C VAL A 104 -6.69 9.62 -11.32
N ALA A 105 -6.96 10.31 -10.20
CA ALA A 105 -8.28 10.88 -9.92
C ALA A 105 -8.62 12.03 -10.89
N ASN A 106 -7.69 12.98 -11.07
CA ASN A 106 -7.82 14.13 -11.96
C ASN A 106 -8.02 13.74 -13.42
N LYS A 107 -7.33 12.70 -13.88
CA LYS A 107 -7.49 12.14 -15.23
C LYS A 107 -8.71 11.22 -15.37
N LYS A 108 -9.54 11.06 -14.32
CA LYS A 108 -10.74 10.21 -14.33
C LYS A 108 -10.43 8.74 -14.67
N LEU A 109 -9.28 8.26 -14.20
CA LEU A 109 -8.82 6.88 -14.34
C LEU A 109 -9.28 5.99 -13.18
N ILE A 110 -10.04 6.58 -12.25
CA ILE A 110 -10.67 5.89 -11.13
C ILE A 110 -12.14 5.56 -11.41
N GLU A 111 -12.81 4.90 -10.46
CA GLU A 111 -14.25 4.66 -10.52
C GLU A 111 -15.05 5.97 -10.68
N ALA A 112 -16.18 5.90 -11.40
CA ALA A 112 -16.97 7.10 -11.72
C ALA A 112 -17.58 7.79 -10.48
N ASP A 113 -17.89 7.01 -9.44
CA ASP A 113 -18.37 7.50 -8.15
C ASP A 113 -17.62 6.76 -7.03
N PRO A 114 -16.51 7.32 -6.52
CA PRO A 114 -15.72 6.68 -5.46
C PRO A 114 -16.49 6.60 -4.13
N THR A 115 -17.44 7.51 -3.89
CA THR A 115 -18.18 7.54 -2.61
C THR A 115 -19.10 6.34 -2.41
N THR A 116 -19.45 5.64 -3.50
CA THR A 116 -20.28 4.43 -3.50
C THR A 116 -19.49 3.16 -3.81
N SER A 117 -18.14 3.23 -3.79
CA SER A 117 -17.30 2.05 -3.98
C SER A 117 -17.61 0.96 -2.95
N ASP A 118 -17.47 -0.31 -3.31
CA ASP A 118 -17.75 -1.43 -2.40
C ASP A 118 -16.59 -2.44 -2.40
N TRP A 119 -16.09 -2.74 -1.20
CA TRP A 119 -14.93 -3.60 -1.00
C TRP A 119 -15.18 -5.06 -1.43
N GLU A 120 -16.36 -5.61 -1.13
CA GLU A 120 -16.64 -7.00 -1.47
C GLU A 120 -16.88 -7.16 -2.97
N GLN A 121 -17.57 -6.20 -3.58
CA GLN A 121 -17.81 -6.15 -5.01
C GLN A 121 -16.54 -5.88 -5.82
N SER A 122 -15.60 -5.05 -5.31
CA SER A 122 -14.35 -4.77 -6.03
C SER A 122 -13.49 -6.02 -6.23
N LYS A 123 -13.50 -6.95 -5.27
CA LYS A 123 -12.83 -8.26 -5.44
C LYS A 123 -13.45 -9.08 -6.57
N VAL A 124 -14.79 -9.11 -6.64
CA VAL A 124 -15.52 -9.81 -7.71
C VAL A 124 -15.23 -9.15 -9.06
N ASP A 125 -15.25 -7.83 -9.13
CA ASP A 125 -15.01 -7.08 -10.37
C ASP A 125 -13.56 -7.21 -10.85
N MET A 126 -12.60 -7.24 -9.93
CA MET A 126 -11.20 -7.52 -10.22
C MET A 126 -10.99 -8.93 -10.80
N ALA A 127 -11.59 -9.95 -10.17
CA ALA A 127 -11.51 -11.34 -10.62
C ALA A 127 -12.17 -11.55 -12.00
N ASN A 128 -13.15 -10.73 -12.34
CA ASN A 128 -13.85 -10.73 -13.64
C ASN A 128 -13.24 -9.76 -14.67
N GLY A 129 -12.08 -9.15 -14.39
CA GLY A 129 -11.38 -8.28 -15.35
C GLY A 129 -12.05 -6.93 -15.61
N LYS A 130 -12.89 -6.44 -14.69
CA LYS A 130 -13.51 -5.11 -14.76
C LYS A 130 -12.71 -4.02 -14.06
N ILE A 131 -11.64 -4.39 -13.36
CA ILE A 131 -10.70 -3.48 -12.70
C ILE A 131 -9.29 -3.84 -13.17
N GLY A 132 -8.49 -2.83 -13.50
CA GLY A 132 -7.08 -3.02 -13.86
C GLY A 132 -6.17 -3.14 -12.63
N VAL A 133 -6.30 -2.21 -11.68
CA VAL A 133 -5.38 -2.07 -10.55
C VAL A 133 -6.12 -1.71 -9.25
N MET A 134 -5.68 -2.26 -8.12
CA MET A 134 -5.99 -1.79 -6.76
C MET A 134 -4.71 -1.69 -5.93
N VAL A 135 -4.51 -0.58 -5.22
CA VAL A 135 -3.37 -0.41 -4.28
C VAL A 135 -3.73 -1.05 -2.96
N LEU A 136 -3.13 -2.22 -2.66
CA LEU A 136 -3.45 -3.08 -1.53
C LEU A 136 -2.20 -3.85 -1.09
N GLY A 137 -2.34 -4.63 0.00
CA GLY A 137 -1.34 -5.62 0.39
C GLY A 137 -1.47 -6.94 -0.38
N SER A 138 -0.41 -7.74 -0.36
CA SER A 138 -0.32 -9.04 -1.04
C SER A 138 -1.38 -10.05 -0.58
N TRP A 139 -1.87 -9.89 0.66
CA TRP A 139 -2.96 -10.68 1.25
C TRP A 139 -4.25 -10.64 0.42
N ALA A 140 -4.47 -9.62 -0.41
CA ALA A 140 -5.69 -9.49 -1.21
C ALA A 140 -5.69 -10.40 -2.45
N VAL A 141 -4.51 -10.84 -2.91
CA VAL A 141 -4.36 -11.67 -4.12
C VAL A 141 -5.12 -13.00 -4.00
N PRO A 142 -4.90 -13.86 -2.99
CA PRO A 142 -5.64 -15.12 -2.88
C PRO A 142 -7.15 -14.90 -2.75
N GLN A 143 -7.58 -13.87 -2.01
CA GLN A 143 -9.01 -13.55 -1.87
C GLN A 143 -9.70 -13.28 -3.20
N ILE A 144 -8.97 -12.75 -4.19
CA ILE A 144 -9.50 -12.43 -5.52
C ILE A 144 -9.37 -13.65 -6.44
N GLN A 145 -8.24 -14.36 -6.39
CA GLN A 145 -7.98 -15.58 -7.16
C GLN A 145 -9.03 -16.67 -6.88
N ASP A 146 -9.46 -16.80 -5.62
CA ASP A 146 -10.44 -17.80 -5.20
C ASP A 146 -11.87 -17.55 -5.70
N ILE A 147 -12.20 -16.31 -6.10
CA ILE A 147 -13.55 -15.96 -6.58
C ILE A 147 -13.81 -16.53 -7.97
N VAL A 148 -12.83 -16.41 -8.86
CA VAL A 148 -12.88 -16.89 -10.26
C VAL A 148 -11.61 -17.67 -10.56
N PRO A 149 -11.52 -18.95 -10.13
CA PRO A 149 -10.28 -19.74 -10.22
C PRO A 149 -9.71 -19.86 -11.65
N GLU A 150 -10.56 -19.85 -12.67
CA GLU A 150 -10.17 -19.87 -14.08
C GLU A 150 -9.42 -18.62 -14.54
N ASN A 151 -9.56 -17.51 -13.83
CA ASN A 151 -8.87 -16.24 -14.10
C ASN A 151 -7.72 -15.95 -13.12
N SER A 152 -7.46 -16.86 -12.16
CA SER A 152 -6.52 -16.63 -11.05
C SER A 152 -5.11 -16.22 -11.52
N GLU A 153 -4.63 -16.79 -12.62
CA GLU A 153 -3.34 -16.49 -13.25
C GLU A 153 -3.22 -15.06 -13.80
N ASN A 154 -4.33 -14.37 -14.02
CA ASN A 154 -4.33 -12.98 -14.46
C ASN A 154 -4.12 -12.02 -13.29
N ILE A 155 -4.41 -12.45 -12.06
CA ILE A 155 -4.29 -11.64 -10.86
C ILE A 155 -2.88 -11.79 -10.32
N THR A 156 -2.10 -10.72 -10.44
CA THR A 156 -0.70 -10.66 -10.03
C THR A 156 -0.50 -9.58 -8.97
N PHE A 157 0.59 -9.67 -8.21
CA PHE A 157 1.04 -8.61 -7.32
C PHE A 157 2.26 -7.90 -7.91
N GLN A 158 2.16 -6.59 -8.05
CA GLN A 158 3.18 -5.72 -8.62
C GLN A 158 3.61 -4.67 -7.61
N THR A 159 4.84 -4.20 -7.73
CA THR A 159 5.34 -3.05 -6.95
C THR A 159 4.61 -1.77 -7.34
N PHE A 160 4.65 -0.76 -6.47
CA PHE A 160 4.37 0.60 -6.89
C PHE A 160 5.31 0.97 -8.07
N PRO A 161 4.81 1.64 -9.12
CA PRO A 161 5.55 1.89 -10.37
C PRO A 161 6.58 3.01 -10.19
N THR A 162 7.52 2.80 -9.27
CA THR A 162 8.68 3.66 -9.06
C THR A 162 9.92 2.80 -9.15
N THR A 163 10.94 3.33 -9.80
CA THR A 163 12.30 2.79 -9.77
C THR A 163 13.13 3.72 -8.90
N ALA A 164 13.76 3.18 -7.86
CA ALA A 164 14.62 3.94 -6.97
C ALA A 164 15.89 4.43 -7.68
N GLU A 165 16.63 5.35 -7.06
CA GLU A 165 17.84 5.96 -7.66
C GLU A 165 18.91 4.92 -8.04
N ASP A 166 18.94 3.77 -7.38
CA ASP A 166 19.88 2.69 -7.69
C ASP A 166 19.44 1.80 -8.87
N GLY A 167 18.34 2.16 -9.55
CA GLY A 167 17.81 1.47 -10.71
C GLY A 167 16.98 0.23 -10.39
N LYS A 168 16.66 -0.02 -9.11
CA LYS A 168 15.88 -1.17 -8.68
C LYS A 168 14.48 -0.79 -8.24
N GLN A 169 13.61 -1.78 -8.15
CA GLN A 169 12.27 -1.64 -7.61
C GLN A 169 12.19 -2.37 -6.27
N TYR A 170 11.54 -1.73 -5.30
CA TYR A 170 11.43 -2.24 -3.95
C TYR A 170 9.96 -2.40 -3.57
N MET A 171 9.69 -3.37 -2.72
CA MET A 171 8.38 -3.59 -2.14
C MET A 171 8.51 -3.67 -0.63
N GLY A 172 7.79 -2.80 0.07
CA GLY A 172 7.77 -2.80 1.53
C GLY A 172 7.13 -4.09 2.04
N ILE A 173 7.80 -4.78 2.95
CA ILE A 173 7.22 -5.89 3.72
C ILE A 173 7.10 -5.52 5.19
N GLY A 174 6.04 -6.02 5.82
CA GLY A 174 5.82 -5.84 7.24
C GLY A 174 4.91 -6.94 7.79
N GLY A 175 4.90 -7.08 9.11
CA GLY A 175 3.91 -7.90 9.78
C GLY A 175 2.50 -7.44 9.46
N ASP A 176 1.58 -8.38 9.26
CA ASP A 176 0.15 -8.13 9.19
C ASP A 176 -0.37 -7.79 10.60
N TYR A 177 -1.17 -8.66 11.21
CA TYR A 177 -1.50 -8.53 12.62
C TYR A 177 -0.45 -9.18 13.53
N ASN A 178 0.12 -8.37 14.41
CA ASN A 178 1.05 -8.85 15.42
C ASN A 178 0.30 -9.45 16.62
N LEU A 179 0.48 -10.75 16.81
CA LEU A 179 -0.09 -11.52 17.93
C LEU A 179 0.74 -11.30 19.19
N ALA A 180 0.08 -10.83 20.25
CA ALA A 180 0.72 -10.58 21.55
C ALA A 180 -0.05 -11.30 22.68
N ILE A 181 0.68 -11.72 23.71
CA ILE A 181 0.11 -12.40 24.87
C ILE A 181 -0.20 -11.35 25.95
N ASN A 182 -1.45 -11.34 26.41
CA ASN A 182 -1.86 -10.46 27.50
C ASN A 182 -1.06 -10.74 28.78
N VAL A 183 -0.34 -9.73 29.28
CA VAL A 183 0.49 -9.81 30.49
C VAL A 183 -0.32 -10.17 31.75
N ASN A 184 -1.63 -9.95 31.74
CA ASN A 184 -2.54 -10.28 32.84
C ASN A 184 -3.24 -11.64 32.71
N SER A 185 -2.99 -12.40 31.64
CA SER A 185 -3.62 -13.72 31.44
C SER A 185 -3.14 -14.75 32.47
N GLU A 186 -4.04 -15.60 32.97
CA GLU A 186 -3.68 -16.79 33.78
C GLU A 186 -3.21 -17.98 32.91
N HIS A 187 -3.34 -17.87 31.59
CA HIS A 187 -3.07 -18.95 30.61
C HIS A 187 -1.93 -18.59 29.63
N LYS A 188 -0.87 -17.93 30.12
CA LYS A 188 0.24 -17.45 29.26
C LYS A 188 0.96 -18.58 28.51
N GLU A 189 1.17 -19.73 29.17
CA GLU A 189 1.84 -20.88 28.55
C GLU A 189 1.00 -21.45 27.40
N ALA A 190 -0.31 -21.66 27.61
CA ALA A 190 -1.20 -22.12 26.55
C ALA A 190 -1.28 -21.14 25.37
N ALA A 191 -1.35 -19.83 25.65
CA ALA A 191 -1.32 -18.79 24.63
C ALA A 191 0.01 -18.80 23.84
N ARG A 192 1.14 -19.04 24.51
CA ARG A 192 2.44 -19.16 23.84
C ARG A 192 2.50 -20.40 22.95
N THR A 193 2.05 -21.55 23.43
CA THR A 193 1.99 -22.79 22.62
C THR A 193 1.14 -22.60 21.36
N LEU A 194 -0.02 -21.94 21.47
CA LEU A 194 -0.86 -21.66 20.32
C LEU A 194 -0.15 -20.74 19.31
N LEU A 195 0.50 -19.68 19.80
CA LEU A 195 1.23 -18.76 18.94
C LEU A 195 2.39 -19.47 18.23
N ASP A 196 3.14 -20.30 18.94
CA ASP A 196 4.25 -21.09 18.37
C ASP A 196 3.76 -22.06 17.31
N TRP A 197 2.67 -22.78 17.57
CA TRP A 197 2.09 -23.69 16.60
C TRP A 197 1.59 -22.94 15.36
N LEU A 198 0.89 -21.82 15.55
CA LEU A 198 0.34 -21.02 14.44
C LEU A 198 1.47 -20.53 13.52
N VAL A 199 2.57 -20.03 14.08
CA VAL A 199 3.66 -19.46 13.29
C VAL A 199 4.56 -20.54 12.68
N ASN A 200 4.90 -21.59 13.42
CA ASN A 200 5.91 -22.56 12.99
C ASN A 200 5.36 -23.82 12.32
N GLU A 201 4.11 -24.20 12.60
CA GLU A 201 3.56 -25.50 12.20
C GLU A 201 2.29 -25.39 11.34
N SER A 202 1.55 -24.29 11.42
CA SER A 202 0.31 -24.13 10.66
C SER A 202 0.56 -23.56 9.26
N ASP A 203 -0.35 -23.87 8.33
CA ASP A 203 -0.35 -23.30 6.97
C ASP A 203 -1.00 -21.91 6.92
N TYR A 204 -1.27 -21.26 8.05
CA TYR A 204 -2.03 -19.99 8.10
C TYR A 204 -1.50 -18.92 7.14
N ALA A 205 -0.18 -18.68 7.13
CA ALA A 205 0.41 -17.68 6.24
C ALA A 205 0.26 -18.09 4.76
N VAL A 206 0.44 -19.37 4.45
CA VAL A 206 0.33 -19.91 3.08
C VAL A 206 -1.12 -19.82 2.58
N ASP A 207 -2.08 -20.27 3.39
CA ASP A 207 -3.50 -20.26 3.08
C ASP A 207 -4.05 -18.84 2.88
N ASN A 208 -3.43 -17.83 3.52
CA ASN A 208 -3.79 -16.42 3.37
C ASN A 208 -2.90 -15.67 2.36
N GLY A 209 -2.04 -16.38 1.61
CA GLY A 209 -1.12 -15.82 0.60
C GLY A 209 -0.07 -14.84 1.15
N GLY A 210 0.17 -14.88 2.45
CA GLY A 210 1.20 -14.11 3.14
C GLY A 210 2.57 -14.79 3.11
N LEU A 211 3.60 -14.01 3.39
CA LEU A 211 4.94 -14.49 3.66
C LEU A 211 4.98 -15.11 5.07
N PRO A 212 5.51 -16.34 5.25
CA PRO A 212 5.71 -16.90 6.57
C PRO A 212 6.62 -16.02 7.43
N ALA A 213 6.26 -15.81 8.69
CA ALA A 213 7.13 -15.12 9.66
C ALA A 213 8.35 -15.97 10.09
N VAL A 214 8.37 -17.24 9.70
CA VAL A 214 9.46 -18.17 9.96
C VAL A 214 10.66 -17.82 9.07
N ILE A 215 11.83 -17.67 9.69
CA ILE A 215 13.07 -17.38 8.98
C ILE A 215 13.38 -18.52 7.98
N GLY A 216 13.58 -18.15 6.71
CA GLY A 216 13.88 -19.10 5.65
C GLY A 216 12.65 -19.80 5.05
N GLY A 217 11.44 -19.31 5.35
CA GLY A 217 10.21 -19.75 4.68
C GLY A 217 10.19 -19.41 3.19
N ASP A 218 9.36 -20.15 2.44
CA ASP A 218 9.18 -19.95 1.01
C ASP A 218 8.37 -18.70 0.69
N TYR A 219 8.60 -18.13 -0.49
CA TYR A 219 7.80 -17.02 -1.01
C TYR A 219 6.41 -17.53 -1.42
N PRO A 220 5.32 -16.81 -1.09
CA PRO A 220 4.00 -17.17 -1.57
C PRO A 220 3.90 -16.97 -3.09
N SER A 221 3.09 -17.79 -3.74
CA SER A 221 2.83 -17.71 -5.19
C SER A 221 2.39 -16.31 -5.64
N ALA A 222 1.66 -15.59 -4.78
CA ALA A 222 1.22 -14.21 -4.99
C ALA A 222 2.37 -13.24 -5.31
N LEU A 223 3.59 -13.51 -4.82
CA LEU A 223 4.77 -12.66 -5.03
C LEU A 223 5.69 -13.15 -6.16
N GLN A 224 5.37 -14.26 -6.83
CA GLN A 224 6.23 -14.84 -7.87
C GLN A 224 6.49 -13.86 -9.02
N ALA A 225 5.46 -13.16 -9.50
CA ALA A 225 5.60 -12.19 -10.58
C ALA A 225 6.56 -11.05 -10.22
N SER A 226 6.50 -10.55 -8.97
CA SER A 226 7.43 -9.54 -8.46
C SER A 226 8.86 -10.09 -8.34
N GLN A 227 9.02 -11.34 -7.89
CA GLN A 227 10.32 -12.01 -7.83
C GLN A 227 10.95 -12.19 -9.21
N ASP A 228 10.17 -12.66 -10.19
CA ASP A 228 10.60 -12.85 -11.58
C ASP A 228 11.01 -11.51 -12.22
N ALA A 229 10.35 -10.41 -11.85
CA ALA A 229 10.69 -9.05 -12.25
C ALA A 229 11.92 -8.46 -11.55
N GLY A 230 12.49 -9.18 -10.57
CA GLY A 230 13.68 -8.74 -9.80
C GLY A 230 13.37 -7.70 -8.72
N VAL A 231 12.12 -7.59 -8.27
CA VAL A 231 11.72 -6.70 -7.17
C VAL A 231 12.35 -7.18 -5.86
N ILE A 232 12.91 -6.24 -5.10
CA ILE A 232 13.53 -6.52 -3.80
C ILE A 232 12.52 -6.25 -2.68
N LEU A 233 12.29 -7.25 -1.82
CA LEU A 233 11.52 -7.05 -0.60
C LEU A 233 12.36 -6.29 0.43
N LEU A 234 11.77 -5.25 1.02
CA LEU A 234 12.43 -4.35 1.96
C LEU A 234 11.60 -4.22 3.24
N GLU A 235 12.18 -4.63 4.36
CA GLU A 235 11.65 -4.37 5.69
C GLU A 235 12.23 -3.05 6.22
N GLU A 236 11.41 -2.24 6.88
CA GLU A 236 11.90 -1.02 7.54
C GLU A 236 12.75 -1.35 8.77
N ASN A 237 13.79 -0.56 8.99
CA ASN A 237 14.56 -0.64 10.22
C ASN A 237 13.71 -0.16 11.41
N PRO A 238 13.92 -0.72 12.61
CA PRO A 238 13.34 -0.14 13.80
C PRO A 238 13.83 1.30 13.98
N ALA A 239 12.97 2.15 14.55
CA ALA A 239 13.36 3.49 14.94
C ALA A 239 14.61 3.44 15.85
N PRO A 240 15.53 4.41 15.75
CA PRO A 240 16.70 4.48 16.63
C PRO A 240 16.30 4.50 18.11
N GLU A 241 17.17 3.98 18.98
CA GLU A 241 16.96 4.00 20.43
C GLU A 241 16.63 5.41 20.93
N GLY A 242 15.55 5.54 21.70
CA GLY A 242 15.04 6.82 22.20
C GLY A 242 14.21 7.62 21.20
N LYS A 243 13.94 7.09 20.01
CA LYS A 243 13.06 7.67 18.98
C LYS A 243 11.91 6.75 18.57
N GLU A 244 11.61 5.73 19.38
CA GLU A 244 10.59 4.72 19.09
C GLU A 244 9.20 5.33 18.90
N SER A 245 8.89 6.41 19.63
CA SER A 245 7.63 7.14 19.51
C SER A 245 7.69 8.33 18.55
N LEU A 246 8.85 8.66 17.98
CA LEU A 246 9.01 9.91 17.22
C LEU A 246 8.02 10.02 16.06
N PHE A 247 7.95 9.00 15.20
CA PHE A 247 6.98 8.99 14.11
C PHE A 247 5.52 9.04 14.59
N PRO A 248 5.03 8.13 15.46
CA PRO A 248 3.64 8.18 15.89
C PRO A 248 3.29 9.47 16.63
N ASP A 249 4.20 10.05 17.41
CA ASP A 249 3.96 11.32 18.10
C ASP A 249 3.84 12.48 17.11
N VAL A 250 4.73 12.57 16.12
CA VAL A 250 4.65 13.58 15.05
C VAL A 250 3.38 13.38 14.22
N ASN A 251 3.08 12.14 13.84
CA ASN A 251 1.91 11.83 13.03
C ASN A 251 0.60 12.19 13.74
N ASN A 252 0.47 11.81 15.01
CA ASN A 252 -0.68 12.18 15.84
C ASN A 252 -0.78 13.70 16.00
N MET A 253 0.32 14.37 16.34
CA MET A 253 0.33 15.83 16.54
C MET A 253 0.03 16.61 15.26
N SER A 254 0.39 16.07 14.09
CA SER A 254 0.08 16.67 12.79
C SER A 254 -1.39 16.50 12.38
N GLU A 255 -2.08 15.53 12.98
CA GLU A 255 -3.43 15.08 12.61
C GLU A 255 -3.55 14.58 11.15
N LEU A 256 -2.43 14.35 10.44
CA LEU A 256 -2.45 13.89 9.03
C LEU A 256 -2.79 12.41 8.90
N GLY A 257 -2.49 11.61 9.93
CA GLY A 257 -2.80 10.19 9.96
C GLY A 257 -2.11 9.38 8.86
N VAL A 258 -0.84 9.66 8.60
CA VAL A 258 -0.01 8.89 7.66
C VAL A 258 0.07 7.44 8.15
N GLY A 259 -0.46 6.51 7.37
CA GLY A 259 -0.57 5.08 7.69
C GLY A 259 -1.65 4.72 8.70
N SER A 260 -2.56 5.65 9.07
CA SER A 260 -3.60 5.41 10.08
C SER A 260 -4.99 5.90 9.72
N THR A 261 -5.13 6.90 8.85
CA THR A 261 -6.43 7.43 8.42
C THR A 261 -6.53 7.56 6.90
N ASP A 262 -7.76 7.59 6.41
CA ASP A 262 -8.13 7.71 5.00
C ASP A 262 -8.48 9.13 4.57
N LEU A 263 -8.80 10.01 5.52
CA LEU A 263 -9.35 11.35 5.29
C LEU A 263 -8.53 12.20 4.31
N GLU A 264 -7.21 12.23 4.49
CA GLU A 264 -6.35 13.06 3.64
C GLU A 264 -6.20 12.48 2.22
N LYS A 265 -6.29 11.15 2.06
CA LYS A 265 -6.32 10.50 0.73
C LYS A 265 -7.66 10.74 0.04
N GLN A 266 -8.76 10.68 0.79
CA GLN A 266 -10.09 11.04 0.30
C GLN A 266 -10.12 12.50 -0.17
N ARG A 267 -9.55 13.43 0.60
CA ARG A 267 -9.41 14.85 0.22
C ARG A 267 -8.59 15.02 -1.06
N ILE A 268 -7.48 14.29 -1.22
CA ILE A 268 -6.69 14.29 -2.46
C ILE A 268 -7.51 13.78 -3.65
N ILE A 269 -8.27 12.69 -3.47
CA ILE A 269 -9.16 12.15 -4.51
C ILE A 269 -10.23 13.19 -4.87
N ASP A 270 -10.90 13.79 -3.88
CA ASP A 270 -11.94 14.81 -4.07
C ASP A 270 -11.42 16.04 -4.81
N ALA A 271 -10.23 16.52 -4.47
CA ALA A 271 -9.53 17.58 -5.22
C ALA A 271 -9.25 17.14 -6.66
N GLY A 272 -8.77 15.91 -6.87
CA GLY A 272 -8.53 15.36 -8.20
C GLY A 272 -9.81 15.30 -9.03
N ILE A 273 -10.91 14.78 -8.47
CA ILE A 273 -12.16 14.68 -9.21
C ILE A 273 -12.94 16.00 -9.33
N GLY A 274 -12.49 17.08 -8.69
CA GLY A 274 -13.13 18.39 -8.73
C GLY A 274 -14.36 18.51 -7.82
N ASN A 275 -14.41 17.71 -6.75
CA ASN A 275 -15.38 17.84 -5.66
C ASN A 275 -14.97 18.93 -4.65
N SER A 276 -13.74 19.44 -4.74
CA SER A 276 -13.24 20.58 -3.98
C SER A 276 -12.54 21.58 -4.92
N ASP A 277 -12.43 22.83 -4.48
CA ASP A 277 -11.67 23.89 -5.18
C ASP A 277 -10.17 23.88 -4.78
N GLU A 278 -9.74 22.91 -3.97
CA GLU A 278 -8.35 22.84 -3.49
C GLU A 278 -7.41 22.35 -4.58
N SER A 279 -6.25 22.98 -4.71
CA SER A 279 -5.18 22.47 -5.56
C SER A 279 -4.36 21.42 -4.80
N PHE A 280 -3.83 20.44 -5.53
CA PHE A 280 -2.91 19.45 -4.95
C PHE A 280 -1.72 20.11 -4.25
N GLU A 281 -1.18 21.18 -4.85
CA GLU A 281 -0.05 21.94 -4.34
C GLU A 281 -0.38 22.64 -3.00
N ASP A 282 -1.59 23.19 -2.86
CA ASP A 282 -2.04 23.80 -1.61
C ASP A 282 -2.24 22.75 -0.51
N ILE A 283 -2.76 21.57 -0.85
CA ILE A 283 -2.91 20.44 0.09
C ILE A 283 -1.52 20.00 0.61
N MET A 284 -0.56 19.76 -0.28
CA MET A 284 0.80 19.36 0.12
C MET A 284 1.50 20.41 0.99
N LYS A 285 1.33 21.70 0.66
CA LYS A 285 1.87 22.80 1.46
C LYS A 285 1.25 22.87 2.85
N GLU A 286 -0.04 22.61 2.96
CA GLU A 286 -0.74 22.54 4.24
C GLU A 286 -0.28 21.33 5.07
N PHE A 287 -0.04 20.18 4.44
CA PHE A 287 0.54 19.00 5.10
C PHE A 287 1.94 19.31 5.64
N ASN A 288 2.81 19.93 4.85
CA ASN A 288 4.14 20.36 5.29
C ASN A 288 4.06 21.33 6.48
N THR A 289 3.08 22.24 6.49
CA THR A 289 2.88 23.18 7.60
C THR A 289 2.52 22.44 8.89
N ARG A 290 1.53 21.55 8.86
CA ARG A 290 1.11 20.73 10.01
C ARG A 290 2.22 19.82 10.51
N TRP A 291 2.94 19.19 9.59
CA TRP A 291 4.04 18.29 9.94
C TRP A 291 5.23 19.01 10.56
N ALA A 292 5.64 20.15 10.00
CA ALA A 292 6.69 21.00 10.57
C ALA A 292 6.35 21.45 12.00
N ASP A 293 5.10 21.85 12.24
CA ASP A 293 4.65 22.31 13.55
C ASP A 293 4.53 21.15 14.55
N ALA A 294 4.15 19.96 14.08
CA ALA A 294 4.18 18.74 14.87
C ALA A 294 5.62 18.36 15.28
N ILE A 295 6.59 18.37 14.36
CA ILE A 295 8.00 18.10 14.67
C ILE A 295 8.54 19.08 15.72
N LYS A 296 8.26 20.38 15.57
CA LYS A 296 8.66 21.38 16.58
C LYS A 296 8.04 21.09 17.95
N THR A 297 6.77 20.69 17.97
CA THR A 297 6.03 20.45 19.21
C THR A 297 6.54 19.20 19.92
N VAL A 298 6.75 18.11 19.19
CA VAL A 298 7.29 16.85 19.73
C VAL A 298 8.74 17.05 20.19
N GLY A 299 9.57 17.77 19.43
CA GLY A 299 10.98 18.02 19.78
C GLY A 299 11.20 18.98 20.94
N ASN A 300 10.18 19.74 21.36
CA ASN A 300 10.23 20.63 22.53
C ASN A 300 9.79 19.94 23.84
N ASN A 301 9.26 18.72 23.77
CA ASN A 301 8.84 17.90 24.91
C ASN A 301 9.91 16.87 25.28
#